data_AF-A0A6N6PPJ3-F1
#
_entry.id   AF-A0A6N6PPJ3-F1
#
_cell.length_a   1.000
_cell.length_b   1.000
_cell.length_c   1.000
_cell.angle_alpha   90.00
_cell.angle_beta   90.00
_cell.angle_gamma   90.00
#
_symmetry.space_group_name_H-M   'P 1'
#
loop_
_entity.id
_entity.type
_entity.pdbx_description
1 polymer ?
#
loop_
_entity_poly.entity_id
_entity_poly.type
_entity_poly.pdbx_seq_one_letter_code
_entity_poly.pdbx_strand_id
1 'polypeptide(L)'
;MIAVTFALPQESRDFRHLLRQARTVGPGRSLLGNVGPEEVLLAHTGVGPVAAAEHVAALLAAHRPRLLLSTGFAGGLDPRLATGDLLIATNVSAPALVAQCRALLAGEGHASFGALISQPLPAESVAEKTALARATGALGVDMETAAIAAAGARAGVPLLAVRAISDSAREPLPVPFAEWFDLAAQRPRPLALVRYLAHHRAQISPFVRFVRGLTPARRAFTRFLVRFISAAPSCS
;
A
#
# COMPACT_ATOMS: atom_id res chain seq x y z
N MET A 1 2.90 -20.01 5.36
CA MET A 1 2.70 -18.63 5.84
C MET A 1 2.90 -17.61 4.71
N ILE A 2 2.00 -16.62 4.62
CA ILE A 2 2.09 -15.44 3.75
C ILE A 2 2.48 -14.22 4.61
N ALA A 3 3.38 -13.35 4.13
CA ALA A 3 3.64 -12.06 4.75
C ALA A 3 2.86 -10.95 4.04
N VAL A 4 2.21 -10.07 4.79
CA VAL A 4 1.44 -8.92 4.28
C VAL A 4 1.99 -7.65 4.90
N THR A 5 2.55 -6.76 4.10
CA THR A 5 3.17 -5.52 4.58
C THR A 5 2.29 -4.31 4.30
N PHE A 6 2.21 -3.42 5.29
CA PHE A 6 1.56 -2.11 5.20
C PHE A 6 2.56 -1.04 5.64
N ALA A 7 2.48 0.18 5.10
CA ALA A 7 3.36 1.26 5.56
C ALA A 7 2.99 1.70 6.99
N LEU A 8 1.69 1.87 7.24
CA LEU A 8 1.17 2.43 8.48
C LEU A 8 0.10 1.54 9.14
N PRO A 9 0.00 1.55 10.49
CA PRO A 9 -1.05 0.82 11.21
C PRO A 9 -2.48 1.15 10.75
N GLN A 10 -2.72 2.40 10.35
CA GLN A 10 -4.00 2.90 9.88
C GLN A 10 -4.47 2.22 8.58
N GLU A 11 -3.53 1.81 7.72
CA GLU A 11 -3.81 1.08 6.47
C GLU A 11 -4.25 -0.35 6.75
N SER A 12 -3.57 -0.97 7.71
CA SER A 12 -3.83 -2.36 8.13
C SER A 12 -5.06 -2.53 9.00
N ARG A 13 -5.71 -1.45 9.46
CA ARG A 13 -6.72 -1.47 10.52
C ARG A 13 -7.82 -2.50 10.28
N ASP A 14 -8.48 -2.44 9.12
CA ASP A 14 -9.61 -3.31 8.79
C ASP A 14 -9.14 -4.77 8.63
N PHE A 15 -7.99 -4.98 7.99
CA PHE A 15 -7.40 -6.31 7.79
C PHE A 15 -6.93 -6.96 9.10
N ARG A 16 -6.35 -6.18 10.03
CA ARG A 16 -5.92 -6.64 11.35
C ARG A 16 -7.08 -7.25 12.15
N HIS A 17 -8.29 -6.72 12.02
CA HIS A 17 -9.48 -7.27 12.71
C HIS A 17 -9.90 -8.64 12.18
N LEU A 18 -9.42 -9.05 11.00
CA LEU A 18 -9.71 -10.36 10.40
C LEU A 18 -8.72 -11.45 10.85
N LEU A 19 -7.58 -11.07 11.42
CA LEU A 19 -6.60 -12.03 11.94
C LEU A 19 -7.14 -12.71 13.20
N ARG A 20 -7.42 -14.01 13.09
CA ARG A 20 -7.77 -14.86 14.23
C ARG A 20 -6.50 -15.26 14.97
N GLN A 21 -6.60 -15.42 16.29
CA GLN A 21 -5.49 -15.85 17.16
C GLN A 21 -4.23 -14.98 17.00
N ALA A 22 -4.42 -13.69 16.73
CA ALA A 22 -3.33 -12.76 16.47
C ALA A 22 -2.44 -12.58 17.72
N ARG A 23 -1.14 -12.79 17.54
CA ARG A 23 -0.11 -12.53 18.55
C ARG A 23 0.96 -11.60 17.99
N THR A 24 1.52 -10.74 18.83
CA THR A 24 2.65 -9.90 18.47
C THR A 24 3.90 -10.75 18.29
N VAL A 25 4.67 -10.49 17.23
CA VAL A 25 5.96 -11.13 16.97
C VAL A 25 7.04 -10.06 16.77
N GLY A 26 8.21 -10.27 17.38
CA GLY A 26 9.30 -9.30 17.36
C GLY A 26 8.97 -7.99 18.11
N PRO A 27 9.61 -6.86 17.76
CA PRO A 27 9.53 -5.60 18.51
C PRO A 27 8.22 -4.81 18.32
N GLY A 28 7.06 -5.50 18.26
CA GLY A 28 5.74 -4.85 18.26
C GLY A 28 5.24 -4.34 16.91
N ARG A 29 6.00 -4.50 15.83
CA ARG A 29 5.64 -4.03 14.47
C ARG A 29 5.03 -5.10 13.57
N SER A 30 4.89 -6.32 14.09
CA SER A 30 4.35 -7.45 13.34
C SER A 30 3.39 -8.27 14.18
N LEU A 31 2.37 -8.82 13.52
CA LEU A 31 1.36 -9.70 14.10
C LEU A 31 1.32 -11.00 13.28
N LEU A 32 1.30 -12.13 13.98
CA LEU A 32 1.11 -13.44 13.38
C LEU A 32 -0.26 -13.97 13.79
N GLY A 33 -1.07 -14.38 12.82
CA GLY A 33 -2.41 -14.93 13.04
C GLY A 33 -2.91 -15.67 11.82
N ASN A 34 -4.20 -15.94 11.76
CA ASN A 34 -4.79 -16.73 10.68
C ASN A 34 -5.90 -15.97 9.95
N VAL A 35 -5.94 -16.11 8.62
CA VAL A 35 -7.07 -15.74 7.77
C VAL A 35 -7.56 -17.01 7.08
N GLY A 36 -8.67 -17.57 7.55
CA GLY A 36 -9.07 -18.93 7.16
C GLY A 36 -8.00 -19.94 7.60
N PRO A 37 -7.58 -20.88 6.74
CA PRO A 37 -6.52 -21.85 7.05
C PRO A 37 -5.11 -21.27 6.91
N GLU A 38 -4.95 -20.10 6.27
CA GLU A 38 -3.64 -19.52 6.00
C GLU A 38 -3.09 -18.79 7.21
N GLU A 39 -1.85 -19.12 7.60
CA GLU A 39 -1.08 -18.32 8.56
C GLU A 39 -0.53 -17.06 7.86
N VAL A 40 -0.83 -15.91 8.45
CA VAL A 40 -0.52 -14.59 7.92
C VAL A 40 0.34 -13.81 8.91
N LEU A 41 1.49 -13.36 8.43
CA LEU A 41 2.36 -12.40 9.11
C LEU A 41 2.05 -10.99 8.59
N LEU A 42 1.32 -10.20 9.36
CA LEU A 42 1.09 -8.79 9.09
C LEU A 42 2.26 -7.97 9.64
N ALA A 43 2.85 -7.08 8.85
CA ALA A 43 3.95 -6.24 9.29
C ALA A 43 3.81 -4.78 8.84
N HIS A 44 4.26 -3.85 9.70
CA HIS A 44 4.34 -2.43 9.39
C HIS A 44 5.77 -2.05 8.98
N THR A 45 5.93 -1.51 7.78
CA THR A 45 7.23 -1.20 7.19
C THR A 45 7.73 0.20 7.55
N GLY A 46 6.83 1.09 7.99
CA GLY A 46 7.10 2.52 8.01
C GLY A 46 6.94 3.14 6.61
N VAL A 47 6.98 4.47 6.59
CA VAL A 47 6.78 5.30 5.41
C VAL A 47 8.14 5.64 4.79
N GLY A 48 8.21 5.53 3.47
CA GLY A 48 9.39 5.83 2.68
C GLY A 48 10.32 4.63 2.46
N PRO A 49 11.24 4.75 1.49
CA PRO A 49 12.00 3.61 0.97
C PRO A 49 13.01 3.04 1.97
N VAL A 50 13.61 3.89 2.81
CA VAL A 50 14.63 3.47 3.78
C VAL A 50 14.02 2.60 4.87
N ALA A 51 12.99 3.10 5.55
CA ALA A 51 12.28 2.35 6.59
C ALA A 51 11.72 1.03 6.02
N ALA A 52 11.15 1.08 4.81
CA ALA A 52 10.61 -0.12 4.18
C ALA A 52 11.67 -1.18 3.87
N ALA A 53 12.82 -0.78 3.31
CA ALA A 53 13.93 -1.69 3.03
C ALA A 53 14.44 -2.38 4.30
N GLU A 54 14.66 -1.60 5.38
CA GLU A 54 15.18 -2.10 6.65
C GLU A 54 14.22 -3.11 7.30
N HIS A 55 12.94 -2.73 7.44
CA HIS A 55 11.96 -3.59 8.10
C HIS A 55 11.66 -4.86 7.29
N VAL A 56 11.55 -4.76 5.96
CA VAL A 56 11.31 -5.94 5.13
C VAL A 56 12.53 -6.87 5.12
N ALA A 57 13.75 -6.34 5.07
CA ALA A 57 14.95 -7.16 5.18
C ALA A 57 15.00 -7.90 6.53
N ALA A 58 14.73 -7.21 7.64
CA ALA A 58 14.68 -7.83 8.97
C ALA A 58 13.57 -8.89 9.07
N LEU A 59 12.37 -8.59 8.52
CA LEU A 59 11.26 -9.53 8.47
C LEU A 59 11.63 -10.80 7.71
N LEU A 60 12.21 -10.65 6.52
CA LEU A 60 12.60 -11.77 5.66
C LEU A 60 13.80 -12.53 6.23
N ALA A 61 14.66 -11.91 7.04
CA ALA A 61 15.73 -12.59 7.75
C ALA A 61 15.18 -13.46 8.90
N ALA A 62 14.19 -12.95 9.64
CA ALA A 62 13.58 -13.65 10.77
C ALA A 62 12.53 -14.69 10.36
N HIS A 63 11.89 -14.51 9.20
CA HIS A 63 10.79 -15.33 8.72
C HIS A 63 10.98 -15.68 7.24
N ARG A 64 10.55 -16.88 6.83
CA ARG A 64 10.59 -17.33 5.43
C ARG A 64 9.17 -17.48 4.86
N PRO A 65 8.46 -16.37 4.56
CA PRO A 65 7.15 -16.47 3.95
C PRO A 65 7.29 -17.03 2.53
N ARG A 66 6.26 -17.78 2.08
CA ARG A 66 6.22 -18.30 0.70
C ARG A 66 5.94 -17.21 -0.34
N LEU A 67 5.43 -16.07 0.11
CA LEU A 67 4.94 -14.95 -0.67
C LEU A 67 4.95 -13.71 0.22
N LEU A 68 5.41 -12.60 -0.36
CA LEU A 68 5.26 -11.27 0.18
C LEU A 68 4.14 -10.53 -0.56
N LEU A 69 3.09 -10.13 0.16
CA LEU A 69 2.07 -9.20 -0.31
C LEU A 69 2.49 -7.79 0.13
N SER A 70 2.95 -6.97 -0.81
CA SER A 70 3.18 -5.55 -0.56
C SER A 70 1.88 -4.80 -0.76
N THR A 71 1.44 -4.10 0.29
CA THR A 71 0.13 -3.48 0.32
C THR A 71 0.19 -2.05 0.84
N GLY A 72 -0.72 -1.20 0.38
CA GLY A 72 -0.74 0.21 0.76
C GLY A 72 -1.54 1.07 -0.21
N PHE A 73 -1.42 2.38 -0.05
CA PHE A 73 -2.01 3.35 -0.96
C PHE A 73 -1.01 3.84 -2.02
N ALA A 74 -1.55 4.33 -3.13
CA ALA A 74 -0.77 4.99 -4.17
C ALA A 74 -1.53 6.18 -4.74
N GLY A 75 -0.80 7.21 -5.16
CA GLY A 75 -1.33 8.28 -5.99
C GLY A 75 -1.54 7.78 -7.42
N GLY A 76 -2.69 8.09 -8.01
CA GLY A 76 -2.99 7.77 -9.40
C GLY A 76 -2.21 8.68 -10.35
N LEU A 77 -1.63 8.08 -11.40
CA LEU A 77 -0.97 8.78 -12.51
C LEU A 77 -1.78 8.66 -13.80
N ASP A 78 -2.57 7.59 -13.96
CA ASP A 78 -3.51 7.44 -15.08
C ASP A 78 -4.86 8.13 -14.75
N PRO A 79 -5.34 9.05 -15.60
CA PRO A 79 -6.63 9.73 -15.40
C PRO A 79 -7.87 8.82 -15.39
N ARG A 80 -7.74 7.56 -15.81
CA ARG A 80 -8.82 6.56 -15.76
C ARG A 80 -8.95 5.91 -14.39
N LEU A 81 -7.93 6.03 -13.53
CA LEU A 81 -7.97 5.49 -12.18
C LEU A 81 -8.69 6.46 -11.23
N ALA A 82 -9.71 5.94 -10.57
CA ALA A 82 -10.46 6.63 -9.52
C ALA A 82 -9.93 6.25 -8.13
N THR A 83 -10.17 7.13 -7.15
CA THR A 83 -9.93 6.80 -5.74
C THR A 83 -10.74 5.56 -5.36
N GLY A 84 -10.06 4.56 -4.78
CA GLY A 84 -10.64 3.29 -4.41
C GLY A 84 -10.36 2.15 -5.40
N ASP A 85 -9.93 2.45 -6.62
CA ASP A 85 -9.49 1.43 -7.57
C ASP A 85 -8.25 0.69 -7.06
N LEU A 86 -8.12 -0.57 -7.46
CA LEU A 86 -6.95 -1.38 -7.20
C LEU A 86 -5.99 -1.28 -8.38
N LEU A 87 -4.70 -1.08 -8.08
CA LEU A 87 -3.60 -1.19 -9.03
C LEU A 87 -2.71 -2.37 -8.64
N ILE A 88 -2.63 -3.35 -9.53
CA ILE A 88 -1.69 -4.46 -9.43
C ILE A 88 -0.43 -4.05 -10.21
N ALA A 89 0.68 -3.92 -9.49
CA ALA A 89 1.95 -3.46 -10.05
C ALA A 89 2.65 -4.60 -10.82
N THR A 90 2.46 -4.65 -12.13
CA THR A 90 2.93 -5.77 -12.98
C THR A 90 4.45 -5.78 -13.19
N ASN A 91 5.11 -4.63 -13.01
CA ASN A 91 6.55 -4.47 -13.21
C ASN A 91 7.40 -4.99 -12.04
N VAL A 92 6.81 -5.20 -10.87
CA VAL A 92 7.50 -5.65 -9.65
C VAL A 92 6.92 -6.93 -9.04
N SER A 93 5.74 -7.35 -9.51
CA SER A 93 5.07 -8.57 -9.03
C SER A 93 5.48 -9.79 -9.84
N ALA A 94 5.52 -10.97 -9.20
CA ALA A 94 5.82 -12.22 -9.88
C ALA A 94 4.72 -12.55 -10.92
N PRO A 95 5.07 -12.97 -12.16
CA PRO A 95 4.11 -13.18 -13.23
C PRO A 95 2.96 -14.15 -12.89
N ALA A 96 3.26 -15.23 -12.17
CA ALA A 96 2.25 -16.22 -11.75
C ALA A 96 1.20 -15.61 -10.81
N LEU A 97 1.61 -14.72 -9.91
CA LEU A 97 0.70 -14.04 -8.97
C LEU A 97 -0.14 -12.98 -9.68
N VAL A 98 0.44 -12.30 -10.67
CA VAL A 98 -0.31 -11.38 -11.55
C VAL A 98 -1.38 -12.15 -12.33
N ALA A 99 -1.06 -13.30 -12.90
CA ALA A 99 -2.02 -14.15 -13.61
C ALA A 99 -3.15 -14.62 -12.67
N GLN A 100 -2.81 -15.05 -11.46
CA GLN A 100 -3.81 -15.38 -10.43
C GLN A 100 -4.71 -14.18 -10.10
N CYS A 101 -4.15 -12.98 -9.95
CA CYS A 101 -4.94 -11.77 -9.71
C CYS A 101 -5.88 -11.44 -10.87
N ARG A 102 -5.44 -11.62 -12.12
CA ARG A 102 -6.29 -11.41 -13.31
C ARG A 102 -7.48 -12.36 -13.31
N ALA A 103 -7.27 -13.63 -12.96
CA ALA A 103 -8.35 -14.59 -12.85
C ALA A 103 -9.30 -14.26 -11.68
N LEU A 104 -8.73 -13.91 -10.51
CA LEU A 104 -9.50 -13.60 -9.31
C LEU A 104 -10.39 -12.36 -9.47
N LEU A 105 -9.88 -11.35 -10.19
CA LEU A 105 -10.52 -10.06 -10.41
C LEU A 105 -11.22 -10.00 -11.78
N ALA A 106 -11.38 -11.13 -12.47
CA ALA A 106 -12.09 -11.17 -13.75
C ALA A 106 -13.53 -10.67 -13.58
N GLY A 107 -13.90 -9.67 -14.37
CA GLY A 107 -15.22 -9.01 -14.27
C GLY A 107 -15.32 -7.91 -13.22
N GLU A 108 -14.26 -7.63 -12.45
CA GLU A 108 -14.22 -6.47 -11.55
C GLU A 108 -13.77 -5.21 -12.31
N GLY A 109 -14.68 -4.25 -12.48
CA GLY A 109 -14.39 -2.99 -13.18
C GLY A 109 -13.49 -1.98 -12.45
N HIS A 110 -12.99 -2.33 -11.26
CA HIS A 110 -12.24 -1.42 -10.37
C HIS A 110 -10.79 -1.90 -10.12
N ALA A 111 -10.25 -2.70 -11.03
CA ALA A 111 -8.89 -3.21 -10.95
C ALA A 111 -8.12 -2.95 -12.25
N SER A 112 -6.94 -2.35 -12.12
CA SER A 112 -6.01 -2.10 -13.22
C SER A 112 -4.69 -2.82 -12.98
N PHE A 113 -4.03 -3.16 -14.09
CA PHE A 113 -2.77 -3.88 -14.10
C PHE A 113 -1.78 -3.08 -14.92
N GLY A 114 -0.69 -2.62 -14.30
CA GLY A 114 0.33 -1.87 -15.01
C GLY A 114 1.51 -1.49 -14.13
N ALA A 115 2.38 -0.64 -14.65
CA ALA A 115 3.57 -0.23 -13.94
C ALA A 115 3.22 0.68 -12.75
N LEU A 116 3.90 0.45 -11.62
CA LEU A 116 3.94 1.32 -10.45
C LEU A 116 5.39 1.78 -10.26
N ILE A 117 5.58 3.07 -9.96
CA ILE A 117 6.87 3.63 -9.59
C ILE A 117 6.88 4.00 -8.11
N SER A 118 8.07 4.08 -7.51
CA SER A 118 8.24 4.58 -6.16
C SER A 118 9.18 5.79 -6.16
N GLN A 119 8.88 6.79 -5.34
CA GLN A 119 9.76 7.94 -5.13
C GLN A 119 9.79 8.34 -3.64
N PRO A 120 10.80 9.10 -3.16
CA PRO A 120 10.96 9.36 -1.73
C PRO A 120 9.87 10.19 -1.06
N LEU A 121 9.05 10.92 -1.82
CA LEU A 121 7.99 11.81 -1.34
C LEU A 121 6.71 11.63 -2.17
N PRO A 122 5.51 11.88 -1.62
CA PRO A 122 4.29 11.79 -2.41
C PRO A 122 4.30 12.75 -3.60
N ALA A 123 3.68 12.35 -4.71
CA ALA A 123 3.43 13.28 -5.81
C ALA A 123 2.25 14.19 -5.44
N GLU A 124 2.52 15.44 -5.07
CA GLU A 124 1.53 16.30 -4.44
C GLU A 124 0.72 17.13 -5.44
N SER A 125 1.32 17.44 -6.61
CA SER A 125 0.70 18.31 -7.61
C SER A 125 0.26 17.57 -8.86
N VAL A 126 -0.77 18.09 -9.55
CA VAL A 126 -1.21 17.56 -10.84
C VAL A 126 -0.10 17.64 -11.89
N ALA A 127 0.71 18.71 -11.86
CA ALA A 127 1.83 18.88 -12.77
C ALA A 127 2.90 17.80 -12.58
N GLU A 128 3.26 17.51 -11.33
CA GLU A 128 4.21 16.44 -10.99
C GLU A 128 3.68 15.07 -11.42
N LYS A 129 2.43 14.73 -11.08
CA LYS A 129 1.79 13.48 -11.51
C LYS A 129 1.78 13.34 -13.03
N THR A 130 1.45 14.42 -13.75
CA THR A 130 1.46 14.43 -15.22
C THR A 130 2.87 14.20 -15.77
N ALA A 131 3.89 14.83 -15.18
CA ALA A 131 5.27 14.64 -15.58
C ALA A 131 5.75 13.19 -15.35
N LEU A 132 5.44 12.63 -14.18
CA LEU A 132 5.75 11.23 -13.85
C LEU A 132 5.06 10.26 -14.82
N ALA A 133 3.76 10.47 -15.10
CA ALA A 133 3.01 9.65 -16.05
C ALA A 133 3.65 9.67 -17.44
N ARG A 134 4.02 10.86 -17.95
CA ARG A 134 4.66 11.01 -19.27
C ARG A 134 6.05 10.39 -19.32
N ALA A 135 6.85 10.55 -18.26
CA ALA A 135 8.23 10.07 -18.24
C ALA A 135 8.33 8.55 -18.09
N THR A 136 7.36 7.91 -17.42
CA THR A 136 7.49 6.50 -16.99
C THR A 136 6.44 5.57 -17.59
N GLY A 137 5.31 6.11 -18.08
CA GLY A 137 4.15 5.30 -18.46
C GLY A 137 3.50 4.55 -17.30
N ALA A 138 3.86 4.86 -16.05
CA ALA A 138 3.30 4.22 -14.87
C ALA A 138 1.87 4.68 -14.61
N LEU A 139 1.07 3.77 -14.05
CA LEU A 139 -0.33 4.03 -13.69
C LEU A 139 -0.46 4.64 -12.29
N GLY A 140 0.53 4.44 -11.43
CA GLY A 140 0.53 4.96 -10.07
C GLY A 140 1.92 5.19 -9.50
N VAL A 141 1.98 5.92 -8.40
CA VAL A 141 3.19 6.23 -7.64
C VAL A 141 2.97 5.98 -6.15
N ASP A 142 3.94 5.33 -5.50
CA ASP A 142 4.00 5.20 -4.04
C ASP A 142 5.40 5.57 -3.52
N MET A 143 5.70 5.21 -2.27
CA MET A 143 6.99 5.54 -1.65
C MET A 143 7.84 4.31 -1.27
N GLU A 144 7.25 3.11 -1.25
CA GLU A 144 7.88 1.92 -0.66
C GLU A 144 8.06 0.75 -1.63
N THR A 145 7.21 0.58 -2.65
CA THR A 145 7.13 -0.70 -3.39
C THR A 145 8.47 -1.13 -3.98
N ALA A 146 9.22 -0.23 -4.60
CA ALA A 146 10.52 -0.58 -5.20
C ALA A 146 11.51 -1.12 -4.17
N ALA A 147 11.56 -0.53 -2.97
CA ALA A 147 12.43 -0.98 -1.88
C ALA A 147 12.00 -2.35 -1.34
N ILE A 148 10.68 -2.56 -1.20
CA ILE A 148 10.11 -3.85 -0.77
C ILE A 148 10.40 -4.94 -1.81
N ALA A 149 10.23 -4.64 -3.10
CA ALA A 149 10.52 -5.55 -4.20
C ALA A 149 12.00 -5.95 -4.25
N ALA A 150 12.91 -4.99 -4.09
CA ALA A 150 14.34 -5.25 -4.03
C ALA A 150 14.72 -6.14 -2.82
N ALA A 151 14.09 -5.94 -1.66
CA ALA A 151 14.30 -6.80 -0.49
C ALA A 151 13.76 -8.23 -0.72
N GLY A 152 12.55 -8.37 -1.28
CA GLY A 152 11.96 -9.66 -1.62
C GLY A 152 12.80 -10.45 -2.63
N ALA A 153 13.24 -9.78 -3.70
CA ALA A 153 14.10 -10.38 -4.73
C ALA A 153 15.42 -10.92 -4.15
N ARG A 154 16.09 -10.14 -3.28
CA ARG A 154 17.33 -10.58 -2.61
C ARG A 154 17.11 -11.79 -1.71
N ALA A 155 15.92 -11.94 -1.12
CA ALA A 155 15.58 -13.07 -0.27
C ALA A 155 15.00 -14.27 -1.05
N GLY A 156 14.83 -14.17 -2.38
CA GLY A 156 14.19 -15.20 -3.20
C GLY A 156 12.71 -15.42 -2.90
N VAL A 157 12.03 -14.42 -2.31
CA VAL A 157 10.60 -14.51 -1.97
C VAL A 157 9.78 -13.83 -3.06
N PRO A 158 8.82 -14.53 -3.71
CA PRO A 158 7.99 -13.92 -4.73
C PRO A 158 7.12 -12.81 -4.12
N LEU A 159 7.00 -11.69 -4.86
CA LEU A 159 6.25 -10.51 -4.46
C LEU A 159 4.96 -10.39 -5.27
N LEU A 160 3.88 -9.98 -4.62
CA LEU A 160 2.74 -9.34 -5.28
C LEU A 160 2.50 -7.97 -4.65
N ALA A 161 2.62 -6.91 -5.45
CA ALA A 161 2.37 -5.54 -5.03
C ALA A 161 1.00 -5.08 -5.52
N VAL A 162 0.15 -4.72 -4.56
CA VAL A 162 -1.20 -4.20 -4.81
C VAL A 162 -1.36 -2.88 -4.07
N ARG A 163 -1.91 -1.90 -4.75
CA ARG A 163 -2.17 -0.57 -4.21
C ARG A 163 -3.62 -0.21 -4.39
N ALA A 164 -4.21 0.43 -3.40
CA ALA A 164 -5.48 1.13 -3.59
C ALA A 164 -5.19 2.60 -3.90
N ILE A 165 -5.86 3.15 -4.90
CA ILE A 165 -5.65 4.54 -5.30
C ILE A 165 -6.25 5.46 -4.24
N SER A 166 -5.42 6.31 -3.62
CA SER A 166 -5.84 7.28 -2.59
C SER A 166 -6.38 8.57 -3.20
N ASP A 167 -5.77 9.01 -4.29
CA ASP A 167 -6.01 10.29 -4.96
C ASP A 167 -5.78 10.14 -6.45
N SER A 168 -6.57 10.86 -7.25
CA SER A 168 -6.55 10.72 -8.71
C SER A 168 -5.42 11.51 -9.37
N ALA A 169 -5.15 11.22 -10.65
CA ALA A 169 -4.17 11.97 -11.45
C ALA A 169 -4.57 13.44 -11.69
N ARG A 170 -5.85 13.78 -11.51
CA ARG A 170 -6.42 15.09 -11.83
C ARG A 170 -6.55 16.03 -10.63
N GLU A 171 -6.22 15.54 -9.44
CA GLU A 171 -6.37 16.29 -8.20
C GLU A 171 -5.04 16.37 -7.45
N PRO A 172 -4.66 17.53 -6.91
CA PRO A 172 -3.52 17.63 -6.01
C PRO A 172 -3.86 16.99 -4.66
N LEU A 173 -2.83 16.69 -3.87
CA LEU A 173 -3.05 16.41 -2.45
C LEU A 173 -3.54 17.68 -1.75
N PRO A 174 -4.56 17.59 -0.87
CA PRO A 174 -5.19 18.76 -0.26
C PRO A 174 -4.33 19.40 0.84
N VAL A 175 -3.41 18.64 1.42
CA VAL A 175 -2.49 19.10 2.46
C VAL A 175 -1.10 18.54 2.14
N PRO A 176 -0.06 19.39 2.12
CA PRO A 176 1.32 18.93 1.91
C PRO A 176 1.72 17.87 2.93
N PHE A 177 2.45 16.85 2.49
CA PHE A 177 2.84 15.70 3.29
C PHE A 177 3.54 16.09 4.60
N ALA A 178 4.46 17.04 4.52
CA ALA A 178 5.25 17.51 5.67
C ALA A 178 4.43 18.18 6.79
N GLU A 179 3.22 18.65 6.47
CA GLU A 179 2.32 19.30 7.43
C GLU A 179 1.57 18.30 8.30
N TRP A 180 1.42 17.06 7.85
CA TRP A 180 0.69 16.02 8.58
C TRP A 180 1.53 14.79 8.95
N PHE A 181 2.73 14.63 8.40
CA PHE A 181 3.63 13.52 8.72
C PHE A 181 5.10 13.97 8.88
N ASP A 182 5.76 13.44 9.90
CA ASP A 182 7.20 13.58 10.12
C ASP A 182 7.89 12.30 9.64
N LEU A 183 8.54 12.38 8.48
CA LEU A 183 9.19 11.23 7.85
C LEU A 183 10.38 10.73 8.66
N ALA A 184 11.16 11.62 9.27
CA ALA A 184 12.32 11.24 10.06
C ALA A 184 11.90 10.56 11.37
N ALA A 185 10.89 11.10 12.06
CA ALA A 185 10.36 10.52 13.29
C ALA A 185 9.32 9.41 13.06
N GLN A 186 8.97 9.10 11.80
CA GLN A 186 7.98 8.09 11.42
C GLN A 186 6.64 8.23 12.15
N ARG A 187 6.15 9.48 12.31
CA ARG A 187 4.93 9.76 13.09
C ARG A 187 4.06 10.87 12.49
N PRO A 188 2.72 10.77 12.62
CA PRO A 188 1.82 11.86 12.26
C PRO A 188 2.03 13.12 13.11
N ARG A 189 1.70 14.29 12.54
CA ARG A 189 1.78 15.61 13.17
C ARG A 189 0.38 16.23 13.32
N PRO A 190 -0.50 15.71 14.20
CA PRO A 190 -1.89 16.15 14.28
C PRO A 190 -2.04 17.64 14.60
N LEU A 191 -1.21 18.17 15.50
CA LEU A 191 -1.25 19.60 15.85
C LEU A 191 -0.80 20.50 14.69
N ALA A 192 0.20 20.07 13.91
CA ALA A 192 0.65 20.81 12.73
C ALA A 192 -0.44 20.81 11.65
N LEU A 193 -1.06 19.65 11.39
CA LEU A 193 -2.19 19.53 10.48
C LEU A 193 -3.37 20.42 10.87
N VAL A 194 -3.78 20.41 12.14
CA VAL A 194 -4.87 21.27 12.64
C VAL A 194 -4.54 22.74 12.45
N ARG A 195 -3.30 23.14 12.79
CA ARG A 195 -2.82 24.51 12.57
C ARG A 195 -2.83 24.88 11.09
N TYR A 196 -2.35 24.00 10.20
CA TYR A 196 -2.35 24.22 8.76
C TYR A 196 -3.78 24.47 8.25
N LEU A 197 -4.73 23.60 8.60
CA LEU A 197 -6.13 23.70 8.19
C LEU A 197 -6.83 24.95 8.76
N ALA A 198 -6.47 25.39 9.96
CA ALA A 198 -7.01 26.63 10.54
C ALA A 198 -6.59 27.89 9.75
N HIS A 199 -5.37 27.90 9.21
CA HIS A 199 -4.85 28.98 8.36
C HIS A 199 -5.28 28.82 6.88
N HIS A 200 -5.56 27.60 6.44
CA HIS A 200 -5.94 27.28 5.05
C HIS A 200 -7.36 26.71 5.01
N ARG A 201 -8.35 27.49 5.45
CA ARG A 201 -9.74 27.03 5.59
C ARG A 201 -10.33 26.46 4.30
N ALA A 202 -9.91 26.96 3.14
CA ALA A 202 -10.29 26.45 1.84
C ALA A 202 -9.90 24.96 1.62
N GLN A 203 -8.86 24.47 2.30
CA GLN A 203 -8.39 23.09 2.21
C GLN A 203 -9.11 22.11 3.13
N ILE A 204 -9.95 22.58 4.06
CA ILE A 204 -10.68 21.70 4.98
C ILE A 204 -11.61 20.75 4.21
N SER A 205 -12.41 21.27 3.28
CA SER A 205 -13.34 20.44 2.50
C SER A 205 -12.62 19.44 1.58
N PRO A 206 -11.61 19.84 0.78
CA PRO A 206 -10.73 18.92 0.05
C PRO A 206 -10.10 17.84 0.94
N PHE A 207 -9.57 18.21 2.11
CA PHE A 207 -8.96 17.27 3.04
C PHE A 207 -9.98 16.26 3.60
N VAL A 208 -11.16 16.72 4.02
CA VAL A 208 -12.24 15.83 4.49
C VAL A 208 -12.67 14.86 3.37
N ARG A 209 -12.78 15.34 2.13
CA ARG A 209 -13.10 14.50 0.98
C ARG A 209 -12.04 13.45 0.73
N PHE A 210 -10.76 13.83 0.75
CA PHE A 210 -9.63 12.92 0.61
C PHE A 210 -9.67 11.82 1.69
N VAL A 211 -9.80 12.19 2.97
CA VAL A 211 -9.87 11.21 4.08
C VAL A 211 -11.07 10.27 3.93
N ARG A 212 -12.23 10.78 3.50
CA ARG A 212 -13.40 9.95 3.21
C ARG A 212 -13.14 8.98 2.05
N GLY A 213 -12.41 9.42 1.01
CA GLY A 213 -11.99 8.61 -0.13
C GLY A 213 -11.08 7.43 0.24
N LEU A 214 -10.29 7.54 1.31
CA LEU A 214 -9.46 6.45 1.81
C LEU A 214 -10.28 5.25 2.33
N THR A 215 -11.55 5.46 2.71
CA THR A 215 -12.39 4.38 3.25
C THR A 215 -12.80 3.35 2.19
N PRO A 216 -13.37 3.74 1.03
CA PRO A 216 -13.55 2.84 -0.11
C PRO A 216 -12.27 2.11 -0.50
N ALA A 217 -11.14 2.83 -0.58
CA ALA A 217 -9.83 2.27 -0.91
C ALA A 217 -9.42 1.17 0.07
N ARG A 218 -9.49 1.43 1.38
CA ARG A 218 -9.17 0.42 2.41
C ARG A 218 -10.11 -0.79 2.37
N ARG A 219 -11.41 -0.58 2.10
CA ARG A 219 -12.40 -1.67 2.00
C ARG A 219 -12.18 -2.54 0.76
N ALA A 220 -11.98 -1.93 -0.41
CA ALA A 220 -11.66 -2.65 -1.64
C ALA A 220 -10.40 -3.49 -1.44
N PHE A 221 -9.40 -2.88 -0.83
CA PHE A 221 -8.14 -3.51 -0.48
C PHE A 221 -8.31 -4.71 0.48
N THR A 222 -9.06 -4.54 1.56
CA THR A 222 -9.33 -5.62 2.54
C THR A 222 -10.10 -6.79 1.89
N ARG A 223 -11.10 -6.50 1.04
CA ARG A 223 -11.84 -7.55 0.31
C ARG A 223 -10.91 -8.33 -0.63
N PHE A 224 -10.04 -7.63 -1.36
CA PHE A 224 -9.05 -8.26 -2.21
C PHE A 224 -8.15 -9.20 -1.41
N LEU A 225 -7.58 -8.75 -0.28
CA LEU A 225 -6.70 -9.58 0.53
C LEU A 225 -7.37 -10.85 1.01
N VAL A 226 -8.61 -10.76 1.52
CA VAL A 226 -9.35 -11.95 1.97
C VAL A 226 -9.54 -12.93 0.81
N ARG A 227 -10.05 -12.44 -0.34
CA ARG A 227 -10.26 -13.28 -1.51
C ARG A 227 -8.97 -13.93 -2.02
N PHE A 228 -7.89 -13.14 -2.09
CA PHE A 228 -6.61 -13.62 -2.58
C PHE A 228 -5.99 -14.66 -1.65
N ILE A 229 -6.00 -14.40 -0.34
CA ILE A 229 -5.45 -15.32 0.66
C ILE A 229 -6.28 -16.60 0.71
N SER A 230 -7.61 -16.52 0.66
CA SER A 230 -8.49 -17.70 0.62
C SER A 230 -8.39 -18.51 -0.67
N ALA A 231 -8.01 -17.89 -1.79
CA ALA A 231 -7.78 -18.56 -3.06
C ALA A 231 -6.32 -19.01 -3.24
N ALA A 232 -5.42 -18.64 -2.34
CA ALA A 232 -4.04 -19.08 -2.40
C ALA A 232 -4.01 -20.58 -2.09
N PRO A 233 -3.35 -21.41 -2.93
CA PRO A 233 -3.26 -22.83 -2.65
C PRO A 233 -2.63 -23.03 -1.26
N SER A 234 -3.34 -23.77 -0.42
CA SER A 234 -2.88 -24.16 0.91
C SER A 234 -1.71 -25.11 0.77
N CYS A 235 -0.74 -25.02 1.68
CA CYS A 235 0.30 -26.05 1.77
C CYS A 235 -0.37 -27.38 2.13
N SER A 236 -0.37 -28.33 1.18
CA SER A 236 -0.42 -29.76 1.46
C SER A 236 0.94 -30.23 1.97
#